data_AF-A0AAW0D6L9-F1
#
_entry.id   AF-A0AAW0D6L9-F1
#
_cell.length_a   1.000
_cell.length_b   1.000
_cell.length_c   1.000
_cell.angle_alpha   90.00
_cell.angle_beta   90.00
_cell.angle_gamma   90.00
#
_symmetry.space_group_name_H-M   'P 1'
#
loop_
_entity.id
_entity.type
_entity.pdbx_description
1 polymer ?
#
loop_
_entity_poly.entity_id
_entity_poly.type
_entity_poly.pdbx_seq_one_letter_code
_entity_poly.pdbx_strand_id
1 'polypeptide(L)'
;RLGPTLPRRKPIPLPPQMLNISEVRLNPRIRWPAAPLRVEVHYLGMYVNDEKVLAEFATSPGLPSLTLLSPKLPWAITVHASGGWVTVADILDAVCRALETRISEAETAEWISTMRDGPLFGPGGNRIREVTRRILLDGKDRFGGLSESTMGCDIWLVHFV
;
A
#
# COMPACT_ATOMS: atom_id res chain seq x y z
N ARG A 1 2.42 -8.12 21.81
CA ARG A 1 3.72 -8.70 21.40
C ARG A 1 4.08 -8.07 20.06
N LEU A 2 5.11 -7.22 20.02
CA LEU A 2 5.60 -6.60 18.78
C LEU A 2 6.49 -7.62 18.08
N GLY A 3 6.11 -8.04 16.86
CA GLY A 3 6.93 -8.94 16.04
C GLY A 3 8.20 -8.24 15.54
N PRO A 4 9.18 -9.00 15.02
CA PRO A 4 10.42 -8.43 14.49
C PRO A 4 10.11 -7.49 13.33
N THR A 5 10.42 -6.21 13.50
CA THR A 5 10.35 -5.20 12.44
C THR A 5 11.54 -5.39 11.50
N LEU A 6 11.28 -5.79 10.26
CA LEU A 6 12.28 -5.82 9.19
C LEU A 6 13.00 -4.46 9.11
N PRO A 7 14.30 -4.42 8.76
CA PRO A 7 14.97 -3.19 8.40
C PRO A 7 14.25 -2.62 7.19
N ARG A 8 13.34 -1.66 7.44
CA ARG A 8 12.66 -0.94 6.37
C ARG A 8 13.76 -0.31 5.53
N ARG A 9 13.80 -0.64 4.24
CA ARG A 9 14.55 0.19 3.29
C ARG A 9 14.04 1.60 3.53
N LYS A 10 14.94 2.50 3.97
CA LYS A 10 14.57 3.88 4.23
C LYS A 10 13.89 4.37 2.95
N PRO A 11 12.59 4.73 3.00
CA PRO A 11 11.97 5.37 1.86
C PRO A 11 12.88 6.52 1.51
N ILE A 12 13.35 6.61 0.27
CA ILE A 12 13.95 7.85 -0.18
C ILE A 12 12.73 8.75 -0.36
N PRO A 13 12.46 9.69 0.56
CA PRO A 13 11.33 10.58 0.39
C PRO A 13 11.54 11.28 -0.95
N LEU A 14 10.46 11.40 -1.72
CA LEU A 14 10.51 12.23 -2.90
C LEU A 14 10.91 13.65 -2.48
N PRO A 15 11.67 14.37 -3.30
CA PRO A 15 11.95 15.77 -3.02
C PRO A 15 10.62 16.49 -2.77
N PRO A 16 10.52 17.36 -1.73
CA PRO A 16 9.28 18.03 -1.38
C PRO A 16 8.67 18.67 -2.61
N GLN A 17 7.55 18.12 -3.08
CA GLN A 17 6.98 18.54 -4.36
C GLN A 17 6.32 19.92 -4.26
N MET A 18 6.04 20.39 -3.04
CA MET A 18 5.40 21.67 -2.80
C MET A 18 6.00 22.35 -1.58
N LEU A 19 6.80 23.40 -1.80
CA LEU A 19 7.55 24.13 -0.77
C LEU A 19 6.69 24.96 0.20
N ASN A 20 5.35 25.01 0.03
CA ASN A 20 4.50 26.00 0.69
C ASN A 20 3.10 25.51 1.11
N ILE A 21 2.84 24.21 1.17
CA ILE A 21 1.54 23.70 1.65
C ILE A 21 1.69 23.17 3.07
N SER A 22 1.06 23.88 4.00
CA SER A 22 1.07 23.55 5.43
C SER A 22 0.14 22.40 5.78
N GLU A 23 -0.82 22.07 4.91
CA GLU A 23 -1.85 21.08 5.21
C GLU A 23 -2.30 20.35 3.93
N VAL A 24 -1.95 19.07 3.83
CA VAL A 24 -2.48 18.16 2.80
C VAL A 24 -3.54 17.30 3.47
N ARG A 25 -4.79 17.45 3.04
CA ARG A 25 -5.92 16.69 3.59
C ARG A 25 -6.23 15.51 2.69
N LEU A 26 -6.46 14.35 3.30
CA LEU A 26 -6.86 13.15 2.58
C LEU A 26 -8.33 13.21 2.18
N ASN A 27 -8.66 12.66 1.02
CA ASN A 27 -10.04 12.45 0.60
C ASN A 27 -10.80 11.57 1.63
N PRO A 28 -11.97 12.00 2.12
CA PRO A 28 -12.75 11.25 3.11
C PRO A 28 -13.09 9.81 2.70
N ARG A 29 -13.18 9.52 1.40
CA ARG A 29 -13.53 8.19 0.88
C ARG A 29 -12.44 7.14 1.12
N ILE A 30 -11.18 7.57 1.17
CA ILE A 30 -10.02 6.69 1.37
C ILE A 30 -9.43 6.84 2.76
N ARG A 31 -10.05 7.61 3.67
CA ARG A 31 -9.55 7.85 5.03
C ARG A 31 -9.87 6.69 5.96
N TRP A 32 -8.90 6.26 6.77
CA TRP A 32 -9.06 5.27 7.83
C TRP A 32 -9.76 5.85 9.08
N PRO A 33 -10.71 5.11 9.71
CA PRO A 33 -11.33 3.90 9.19
C PRO A 33 -12.24 4.27 8.03
N ALA A 34 -11.97 3.74 6.83
CA ALA A 34 -12.91 3.95 5.76
C ALA A 34 -14.14 3.13 6.17
N ALA A 35 -15.34 3.71 6.06
CA ALA A 35 -16.52 2.86 5.91
C ALA A 35 -16.14 1.84 4.83
N PRO A 36 -16.40 0.52 5.01
CA PRO A 36 -16.03 -0.45 4.01
C PRO A 36 -16.69 0.02 2.74
N LEU A 37 -15.89 0.65 1.87
CA LEU A 37 -16.34 1.01 0.55
C LEU A 37 -16.78 -0.37 0.04
N ARG A 38 -18.06 -0.51 -0.31
CA ARG A 38 -18.59 -1.79 -0.80
C ARG A 38 -17.97 -2.01 -2.15
N VAL A 39 -16.86 -2.71 -2.10
CA VAL A 39 -15.84 -2.69 -3.11
C VAL A 39 -15.63 -4.15 -3.50
N GLU A 40 -16.33 -4.57 -4.55
CA GLU A 40 -16.44 -5.97 -4.96
C GLU A 40 -15.59 -6.33 -6.20
N VAL A 41 -14.27 -6.02 -6.29
CA VAL A 41 -13.46 -6.50 -7.44
C VAL A 41 -13.06 -7.94 -7.32
N HIS A 42 -13.51 -8.80 -8.23
CA HIS A 42 -12.69 -9.93 -8.66
C HIS A 42 -11.45 -9.35 -9.36
N TYR A 43 -10.28 -9.19 -8.76
CA TYR A 43 -9.39 -10.15 -8.12
C TYR A 43 -8.73 -9.72 -6.77
N LEU A 44 -9.09 -8.59 -6.16
CA LEU A 44 -8.59 -8.14 -4.83
C LEU A 44 -9.61 -7.39 -3.94
N GLY A 45 -10.90 -7.41 -4.29
CA GLY A 45 -11.96 -6.73 -3.55
C GLY A 45 -11.84 -5.21 -3.57
N MET A 46 -11.57 -4.61 -4.74
CA MET A 46 -11.29 -3.17 -5.00
C MET A 46 -12.23 -2.41 -6.02
N TYR A 47 -13.58 -2.50 -6.04
CA TYR A 47 -14.46 -1.75 -7.01
C TYR A 47 -15.10 -0.54 -6.35
N VAL A 48 -14.78 0.66 -6.80
CA VAL A 48 -15.65 1.80 -6.56
C VAL A 48 -16.61 1.89 -7.76
N ASN A 49 -17.88 1.53 -7.57
CA ASN A 49 -18.93 1.61 -8.63
C ASN A 49 -19.29 3.04 -9.06
N ASP A 50 -18.61 4.03 -8.49
CA ASP A 50 -18.81 5.43 -8.81
C ASP A 50 -17.55 5.94 -9.49
N GLU A 51 -17.57 5.96 -10.83
CA GLU A 51 -16.47 6.49 -11.65
C GLU A 51 -16.10 7.92 -11.22
N LYS A 52 -17.06 8.68 -10.68
CA LYS A 52 -16.78 10.02 -10.16
C LYS A 52 -15.88 9.96 -8.93
N VAL A 53 -16.12 9.02 -8.02
CA VAL A 53 -15.29 8.83 -6.82
C VAL A 53 -13.89 8.35 -7.19
N LEU A 54 -13.77 7.49 -8.20
CA LEU A 54 -12.46 7.05 -8.69
C LEU A 54 -11.63 8.21 -9.26
N ALA A 55 -12.29 9.15 -9.94
CA ALA A 55 -11.67 10.34 -10.50
C ALA A 55 -11.42 11.47 -9.48
N GLU A 56 -11.92 11.36 -8.25
CA GLU A 56 -11.67 12.36 -7.21
C GLU A 56 -10.19 12.39 -6.83
N PHE A 57 -9.69 13.60 -6.53
CA PHE A 57 -8.34 13.75 -6.01
C PHE A 57 -8.20 13.02 -4.67
N ALA A 58 -7.08 12.32 -4.51
CA ALA A 58 -6.76 11.63 -3.28
C ALA A 58 -6.45 12.59 -2.14
N THR A 59 -5.94 13.77 -2.46
CA THR A 59 -5.58 14.80 -1.50
C THR A 59 -6.10 16.18 -1.92
N SER A 60 -6.27 17.06 -0.94
CA SER A 60 -6.53 18.48 -1.13
C SER A 60 -5.49 19.29 -0.35
N PRO A 61 -4.62 20.07 -1.03
CA PRO A 61 -4.49 20.16 -2.48
C PRO A 61 -4.04 18.83 -3.12
N GLY A 62 -4.31 18.67 -4.41
CA GLY A 62 -3.85 17.49 -5.16
C GLY A 62 -2.33 17.40 -5.12
N LEU A 63 -1.80 16.17 -5.02
CA LEU A 63 -0.37 15.90 -5.10
C LEU A 63 -0.08 15.05 -6.34
N PRO A 64 1.05 15.24 -7.06
CA PRO A 64 1.35 14.46 -8.26
C PRO A 64 1.94 13.08 -7.95
N SER A 65 2.37 12.85 -6.71
CA SER A 65 2.74 11.53 -6.20
C SER A 65 2.58 11.43 -4.69
N LEU A 66 2.41 10.20 -4.19
CA LEU A 66 2.30 9.86 -2.77
C LEU A 66 3.16 8.66 -2.44
N THR A 67 3.56 8.53 -1.18
CA THR A 67 4.22 7.32 -0.67
C THR A 67 3.34 6.67 0.38
N LEU A 68 2.95 5.41 0.18
CA LEU A 68 2.18 4.63 1.14
C LEU A 68 3.10 3.67 1.90
N LEU A 69 2.97 3.66 3.22
CA LEU A 69 3.70 2.75 4.11
C LEU A 69 2.72 1.81 4.80
N SER A 70 3.09 0.54 4.95
CA SER A 70 2.33 -0.38 5.78
C SER A 70 3.23 -0.98 6.85
N PRO A 71 2.75 -1.15 8.10
CA PRO A 71 3.45 -1.96 9.10
C PRO A 71 3.67 -3.41 8.66
N LYS A 72 2.81 -3.93 7.77
CA LYS A 72 2.86 -5.32 7.30
C LYS A 72 3.76 -5.52 6.07
N LEU A 73 4.07 -4.45 5.35
CA LEU A 73 4.88 -4.51 4.14
C LEU A 73 6.27 -3.93 4.43
N PRO A 74 7.36 -4.61 4.05
CA PRO A 74 8.71 -4.11 4.28
C PRO A 74 9.14 -3.01 3.30
N TRP A 75 8.41 -2.83 2.19
CA TRP A 75 8.63 -1.78 1.21
C TRP A 75 7.54 -0.70 1.28
N ALA A 76 7.88 0.48 0.76
CA ALA A 76 6.93 1.54 0.48
C ALA A 76 6.25 1.31 -0.88
N ILE A 77 5.00 1.75 -1.02
CA ILE A 77 4.28 1.77 -2.30
C ILE A 77 4.28 3.22 -2.77
N THR A 78 4.97 3.50 -3.88
CA THR A 78 4.94 4.82 -4.49
C THR A 78 3.78 4.90 -5.47
N VAL A 79 2.92 5.90 -5.29
CA VAL A 79 1.78 6.19 -6.16
C VAL A 79 2.16 7.40 -7.00
N HIS A 80 2.02 7.26 -8.32
CA HIS A 80 2.17 8.37 -9.25
C HIS A 80 0.82 8.68 -9.88
N ALA A 81 0.55 9.97 -10.10
CA ALA A 81 -0.61 10.38 -10.86
C ALA A 81 -0.54 9.81 -12.27
N SER A 82 -1.64 9.24 -12.76
CA SER A 82 -1.79 8.86 -14.16
C SER A 82 -1.97 10.08 -15.08
N GLY A 83 -2.32 11.24 -14.51
CA GLY A 83 -2.37 12.54 -15.18
C GLY A 83 -1.60 13.61 -14.40
N GLY A 84 -2.31 14.65 -13.93
CA GLY A 84 -1.70 15.78 -13.21
C GLY A 84 -1.64 15.62 -11.69
N TRP A 85 -2.62 14.92 -11.10
CA TRP A 85 -2.75 14.75 -9.66
C TRP A 85 -3.20 13.33 -9.34
N VAL A 86 -2.75 12.81 -8.19
CA VAL A 86 -3.10 11.47 -7.72
C VAL A 86 -4.59 11.44 -7.40
N THR A 87 -5.27 10.49 -8.01
CA THR A 87 -6.68 10.20 -7.80
C THR A 87 -6.88 9.03 -6.84
N VAL A 88 -8.13 8.81 -6.41
CA VAL A 88 -8.49 7.59 -5.68
C VAL A 88 -8.15 6.36 -6.52
N ALA A 89 -8.43 6.36 -7.83
CA ALA A 89 -8.10 5.25 -8.72
C ALA A 89 -6.60 4.91 -8.72
N ASP A 90 -5.74 5.93 -8.81
CA ASP A 90 -4.28 5.73 -8.84
C ASP A 90 -3.78 5.04 -7.56
N ILE A 91 -4.36 5.38 -6.39
CA ILE A 91 -4.03 4.73 -5.12
C ILE A 91 -4.43 3.26 -5.12
N LEU A 92 -5.67 2.96 -5.53
CA LEU A 92 -6.18 1.59 -5.53
C LEU A 92 -5.39 0.71 -6.51
N ASP A 93 -5.10 1.23 -7.72
CA ASP A 93 -4.29 0.53 -8.73
C ASP A 93 -2.87 0.28 -8.24
N ALA A 94 -2.20 1.30 -7.67
CA ALA A 94 -0.85 1.16 -7.14
C ALA A 94 -0.77 0.14 -5.99
N VAL A 95 -1.77 0.13 -5.10
CA VAL A 95 -1.86 -0.87 -4.02
C VAL A 95 -2.07 -2.26 -4.60
N CYS A 96 -3.01 -2.44 -5.54
CA CYS A 96 -3.25 -3.74 -6.20
C CYS A 96 -1.97 -4.28 -6.85
N ARG A 97 -1.34 -3.46 -7.70
CA ARG A 97 -0.08 -3.83 -8.39
C ARG A 97 1.04 -4.16 -7.41
N ALA A 98 1.15 -3.41 -6.31
CA ALA A 98 2.17 -3.67 -5.30
C ALA A 98 1.96 -5.02 -4.59
N LEU A 99 0.71 -5.45 -4.39
CA LEU A 99 0.37 -6.73 -3.77
C LEU A 99 0.51 -7.91 -4.75
N GLU A 100 0.23 -7.68 -6.03
CA GLU A 100 0.38 -8.67 -7.10
C GLU A 100 1.83 -8.83 -7.56
N THR A 101 2.68 -7.84 -7.28
CA THR A 101 4.11 -7.91 -7.59
C THR A 101 4.71 -9.15 -6.95
N ARG A 102 5.42 -9.92 -7.77
CA ARG A 102 6.14 -11.13 -7.34
C ARG A 102 7.28 -10.74 -6.42
N ILE A 103 7.43 -11.46 -5.31
CA ILE A 103 8.60 -11.32 -4.45
C ILE A 103 9.78 -11.96 -5.19
N SER A 104 10.86 -11.22 -5.40
CA SER A 104 12.09 -11.78 -5.97
C SER A 104 12.72 -12.80 -5.02
N GLU A 105 13.56 -13.70 -5.53
CA GLU A 105 14.27 -14.66 -4.66
C GLU A 105 15.15 -13.96 -3.61
N ALA A 106 15.74 -12.81 -3.95
CA ALA A 106 16.56 -12.01 -3.03
C ALA A 106 15.71 -11.41 -1.89
N GLU A 107 14.56 -10.82 -2.21
CA GLU A 107 13.62 -10.31 -1.20
C GLU A 107 13.04 -11.45 -0.35
N THR A 108 12.79 -12.60 -0.97
CA THR A 108 12.31 -13.80 -0.29
C THR A 108 13.35 -14.31 0.70
N ALA A 109 14.63 -14.35 0.32
CA ALA A 109 15.73 -14.77 1.20
C ALA A 109 15.95 -13.79 2.37
N GLU A 110 15.92 -12.48 2.11
CA GLU A 110 16.01 -11.44 3.15
C GLU A 110 14.85 -11.56 4.14
N TRP A 111 13.64 -11.80 3.64
CA TRP A 111 12.44 -11.99 4.44
C TRP A 111 12.46 -13.29 5.26
N ILE A 112 12.80 -14.44 4.66
CA ILE A 112 12.96 -15.73 5.35
C ILE A 112 14.01 -15.62 6.46
N SER A 113 15.13 -14.93 6.20
CA SER A 113 16.17 -14.78 7.22
C SER A 113 15.69 -13.99 8.45
N THR A 114 14.67 -13.15 8.27
CA THR A 114 14.10 -12.32 9.33
C THR A 114 12.89 -12.96 10.01
N MET A 115 12.08 -13.73 9.29
CA MET A 115 10.97 -14.51 9.85
C MET A 115 11.39 -15.95 10.13
N ARG A 116 11.59 -16.26 11.41
CA ARG A 116 11.98 -17.60 11.89
C ARG A 116 10.96 -18.71 11.52
N ASP A 117 9.71 -18.35 11.19
CA ASP A 117 8.59 -19.28 10.91
C ASP A 117 7.69 -18.79 9.74
N GLY A 118 8.24 -18.55 8.55
CA GLY A 118 7.47 -18.05 7.39
C GLY A 118 6.64 -19.13 6.64
N PRO A 119 5.48 -18.79 6.03
CA PRO A 119 4.53 -19.71 5.39
C PRO A 119 4.95 -20.13 3.96
N LEU A 120 6.23 -19.96 3.59
CA LEU A 120 6.71 -20.17 2.23
C LEU A 120 6.98 -21.63 1.87
N PHE A 121 6.84 -22.52 2.85
CA PHE A 121 6.90 -23.96 2.67
C PHE A 121 5.48 -24.52 2.72
N GLY A 122 4.98 -24.98 1.57
CA GLY A 122 3.73 -25.74 1.54
C GLY A 122 3.88 -27.06 2.32
N PRO A 123 2.76 -27.77 2.60
CA PRO A 123 2.82 -29.12 3.15
C PRO A 123 3.65 -30.00 2.19
N GLY A 124 4.83 -30.44 2.63
CA GLY A 124 5.76 -31.24 1.81
C GLY A 124 7.04 -30.54 1.34
N GLY A 125 7.36 -29.32 1.80
CA GLY A 125 8.68 -28.71 1.58
C GLY A 125 8.96 -28.21 0.16
N ASN A 126 7.97 -28.30 -0.74
CA ASN A 126 8.06 -27.69 -2.07
C ASN A 126 8.02 -26.16 -1.95
N ARG A 127 9.02 -25.49 -2.53
CA ARG A 127 9.03 -24.02 -2.70
C ARG A 127 7.79 -23.61 -3.49
N ILE A 128 6.99 -22.70 -2.93
CA ILE A 128 5.94 -22.02 -3.68
C ILE A 128 6.62 -21.28 -4.84
N ARG A 129 6.39 -21.73 -6.08
CA ARG A 129 7.10 -21.23 -7.27
C ARG A 129 6.76 -19.78 -7.62
N GLU A 130 5.63 -19.25 -7.13
CA GLU A 130 5.20 -17.88 -7.38
C GLU A 130 4.58 -17.29 -6.12
N VAL A 131 5.39 -16.56 -5.36
CA VAL A 131 4.96 -15.89 -4.13
C VAL A 131 4.70 -14.43 -4.45
N THR A 132 3.42 -14.03 -4.48
CA THR A 132 3.04 -12.62 -4.56
C THR A 132 3.14 -11.97 -3.20
N ARG A 133 3.47 -10.67 -3.18
CA ARG A 133 3.56 -9.85 -1.97
C ARG A 133 2.31 -9.89 -1.08
N ARG A 134 1.15 -10.18 -1.65
CA ARG A 134 -0.11 -10.46 -0.91
C ARG A 134 0.03 -11.46 0.22
N ILE A 135 0.89 -12.48 0.11
CA ILE A 135 1.05 -13.49 1.17
C ILE A 135 1.54 -12.86 2.49
N LEU A 136 2.24 -11.72 2.43
CA LEU A 136 2.74 -11.02 3.61
C LEU A 136 1.64 -10.37 4.44
N LEU A 137 0.41 -10.30 3.90
CA LEU A 137 -0.72 -9.68 4.58
C LEU A 137 -1.49 -10.64 5.51
N ASP A 138 -1.10 -11.92 5.59
CA ASP A 138 -1.70 -12.92 6.50
C ASP A 138 -3.23 -13.00 6.35
N GLY A 139 -3.69 -13.08 5.10
CA GLY A 139 -5.12 -13.13 4.75
C GLY A 139 -5.90 -11.81 4.88
N LYS A 140 -5.24 -10.72 5.30
CA LYS A 140 -5.82 -9.37 5.37
C LYS A 140 -5.48 -8.58 4.12
N ASP A 141 -6.02 -8.99 2.97
CA ASP A 141 -5.68 -8.47 1.65
C ASP A 141 -6.59 -7.34 1.16
N ARG A 142 -7.57 -6.92 1.98
CA ARG A 142 -8.51 -5.87 1.59
C ARG A 142 -8.01 -4.51 2.03
N PHE A 143 -8.17 -3.52 1.16
CA PHE A 143 -7.86 -2.13 1.49
C PHE A 143 -8.82 -1.59 2.55
N GLY A 144 -8.28 -1.15 3.68
CA GLY A 144 -9.03 -0.57 4.79
C GLY A 144 -9.10 0.96 4.78
N GLY A 145 -8.18 1.62 4.06
CA GLY A 145 -8.04 3.08 4.05
C GLY A 145 -6.62 3.55 4.37
N LEU A 146 -6.43 4.87 4.33
CA LEU A 146 -5.19 5.56 4.62
C LEU A 146 -5.30 6.45 5.86
N SER A 147 -4.24 6.56 6.65
CA SER A 147 -4.11 7.54 7.74
C SER A 147 -2.86 8.37 7.60
N GLU A 148 -2.81 9.49 8.31
CA GLU A 148 -1.65 10.38 8.33
C GLU A 148 -0.38 9.66 8.82
N SER A 149 0.76 10.05 8.25
CA SER A 149 2.09 9.66 8.72
C SER A 149 2.76 10.86 9.38
N THR A 150 3.61 10.61 10.37
CA THR A 150 4.46 11.65 10.97
C THR A 150 5.71 11.94 10.13
N MET A 151 5.90 11.27 8.99
CA MET A 151 7.14 11.32 8.20
C MET A 151 7.14 12.35 7.07
N GLY A 152 5.98 12.94 6.73
CA GLY A 152 5.83 13.89 5.63
C GLY A 152 4.38 14.04 5.19
N CYS A 153 4.03 15.14 4.52
CA CYS A 153 2.68 15.43 4.05
C CYS A 153 2.28 14.64 2.79
N ASP A 154 3.24 14.04 2.10
CA ASP A 154 3.10 13.15 0.96
C ASP A 154 3.19 11.66 1.35
N ILE A 155 3.42 11.37 2.64
CA ILE A 155 3.57 10.02 3.18
C ILE A 155 2.31 9.63 3.96
N TRP A 156 1.70 8.51 3.60
CA TRP A 156 0.47 8.02 4.22
C TRP A 156 0.63 6.57 4.69
N LEU A 157 -0.09 6.19 5.74
CA LEU A 157 -0.12 4.81 6.22
C LEU A 157 -1.28 4.06 5.59
N VAL A 158 -1.02 2.95 4.90
CA VAL A 158 -2.06 2.06 4.35
C VAL A 158 -2.42 0.95 5.32
N HIS A 159 -3.71 0.82 5.57
CA HIS A 159 -4.31 -0.20 6.43
C HIS A 159 -4.95 -1.29 5.58
N PHE A 160 -4.73 -2.55 5.98
CA PHE A 160 -5.36 -3.70 5.34
C PHE A 160 -6.16 -4.51 6.37
N VAL A 161 -7.39 -4.91 6.00
CA VAL A 161 -8.36 -5.63 6.84
C VAL A 161 -8.66 -7.03 6.33
#